data_AF-A0AAE4U022-F1
#
_entry.id   AF-A0AAE4U022-F1
#
_cell.length_a   1.000
_cell.length_b   1.000
_cell.length_c   1.000
_cell.angle_alpha   90.00
_cell.angle_beta   90.00
_cell.angle_gamma   90.00
#
_symmetry.space_group_name_H-M   'P 1'
#
loop_
_entity.id
_entity.type
_entity.pdbx_description
1 polymer ?
#
loop_
_entity_poly.entity_id
_entity_poly.type
_entity_poly.pdbx_seq_one_letter_code
_entity_poly.pdbx_strand_id
1 'polypeptide(L)'
;MDTPAPIPRASMNPIPNVPGVVDPLPETAPDPSRHWLRAARFAVRPQLHPWEVPVLILVILTTTVLYAAIIILVALGMVNQILLGALAFPLVLFVIRGLTYATPRVNGVQMTPTQFPEGHRMVVEAAARFGLEYVPDAYVVLGNGQINAFASGHGFRRFVVVYSDLFEVGGAARSPEALEFIIGHEVGHIAAGHTSYWRQLATVLGTSIPLLGGALSRAQEYSADNYGYYAKPVGAPGAIGVLAAGKYMLSAVDFDQFADRATHERGFFVHLVNAISTHPVLTWRAAALRDRTRAGAMLLRPRRIVRGVGSGNVVTVPPPPHPASVPPGSLPNGLELPPRF
;
A
#
# COMPACT_ATOMS: atom_id res chain seq x y z
N MET A 1 11.93 -43.77 -47.04
CA MET A 1 11.02 -42.73 -47.53
C MET A 1 10.48 -42.01 -46.31
N ASP A 2 10.63 -40.69 -46.31
CA ASP A 2 10.69 -39.83 -45.15
C ASP A 2 9.37 -39.70 -44.38
N THR A 3 9.41 -39.92 -43.08
CA THR A 3 8.36 -39.45 -42.16
C THR A 3 8.84 -38.13 -41.55
N PRO A 4 8.21 -36.98 -41.81
CA PRO A 4 8.60 -35.74 -41.17
C PRO A 4 8.23 -35.78 -39.68
N ALA A 5 9.17 -35.39 -38.83
CA ALA A 5 8.94 -35.26 -37.39
C ALA A 5 7.81 -34.25 -37.10
N PRO A 6 6.92 -34.51 -36.13
CA PRO A 6 5.90 -33.54 -35.74
C PRO A 6 6.58 -32.35 -35.03
N ILE A 7 6.35 -31.15 -35.57
CA ILE A 7 6.71 -29.87 -34.96
C ILE A 7 6.04 -29.79 -33.58
N PRO A 8 6.74 -29.46 -32.47
CA PRO A 8 6.10 -29.26 -31.18
C PRO A 8 5.22 -28.01 -31.25
N ARG A 9 3.90 -28.17 -31.09
CA ARG A 9 3.00 -27.02 -30.90
C ARG A 9 3.25 -26.43 -29.52
N ALA A 10 3.79 -25.22 -29.50
CA ALA A 10 3.69 -24.33 -28.36
C ALA A 10 2.25 -23.83 -28.24
N SER A 11 1.55 -24.16 -27.16
CA SER A 11 0.45 -23.31 -26.68
C SER A 11 0.17 -23.58 -25.20
N MET A 12 0.71 -22.70 -24.37
CA MET A 12 0.18 -22.39 -23.05
C MET A 12 -1.23 -21.84 -23.21
N ASN A 13 -2.26 -22.65 -22.94
CA ASN A 13 -3.57 -22.16 -22.50
C ASN A 13 -3.90 -22.88 -21.19
N PRO A 14 -4.26 -22.16 -20.10
CA PRO A 14 -4.40 -22.75 -18.77
C PRO A 14 -5.72 -23.49 -18.53
N ILE A 15 -6.57 -23.65 -19.55
CA ILE A 15 -7.83 -24.41 -19.47
C ILE A 15 -7.78 -25.50 -20.54
N PRO A 16 -7.86 -26.80 -20.19
CA PRO A 16 -7.99 -27.86 -21.17
C PRO A 16 -9.32 -27.70 -21.93
N ASN A 17 -9.27 -27.56 -23.25
CA ASN A 17 -10.48 -27.54 -24.07
C ASN A 17 -11.27 -28.84 -23.87
N VAL A 18 -12.60 -28.72 -23.74
CA VAL A 18 -13.50 -29.87 -23.70
C VAL A 18 -13.35 -30.67 -25.00
N PRO A 19 -13.04 -31.99 -24.96
CA PRO A 19 -12.86 -32.77 -26.17
C PRO A 19 -14.11 -32.73 -27.06
N GLY A 20 -13.96 -32.28 -28.31
CA GLY A 20 -15.02 -32.26 -29.32
C GLY A 20 -15.78 -30.95 -29.50
N VAL A 21 -15.51 -29.92 -28.70
CA VAL A 21 -16.05 -28.56 -28.91
C VAL A 21 -14.92 -27.65 -29.37
N VAL A 22 -14.93 -27.27 -30.65
CA VAL A 22 -14.01 -26.25 -31.16
C VAL A 22 -14.55 -24.91 -30.67
N ASP A 23 -13.74 -24.15 -29.92
CA ASP A 23 -14.11 -22.78 -29.56
C ASP A 23 -14.43 -22.00 -30.85
N PRO A 24 -15.51 -21.21 -30.89
CA PRO A 24 -15.77 -20.35 -32.03
C PRO A 24 -14.54 -19.48 -32.27
N LEU A 25 -14.04 -19.48 -33.50
CA LEU A 25 -12.97 -18.59 -33.91
C LEU A 25 -13.40 -17.16 -33.58
N PRO A 26 -12.54 -16.34 -32.96
CA PRO A 26 -12.89 -14.96 -32.67
C PRO A 26 -13.39 -14.27 -33.94
N GLU A 27 -14.58 -13.67 -33.89
CA GLU A 27 -15.26 -13.02 -35.03
C GLU A 27 -14.44 -11.89 -35.66
N THR A 28 -13.42 -11.40 -34.96
CA THR A 28 -12.52 -10.34 -35.42
C THR A 28 -11.10 -10.88 -35.55
N ALA A 29 -10.49 -10.62 -36.71
CA ALA A 29 -9.07 -10.86 -36.89
C ALA A 29 -8.28 -10.11 -35.79
N PRO A 30 -7.25 -10.72 -35.18
CA PRO A 30 -6.45 -10.05 -34.17
C PRO A 30 -5.85 -8.78 -34.79
N ASP A 31 -6.23 -7.62 -34.22
CA ASP A 31 -5.75 -6.32 -34.65
C ASP A 31 -4.20 -6.31 -34.57
N PRO A 32 -3.48 -6.18 -35.70
CA PRO A 32 -2.03 -6.28 -35.74
C PRO A 32 -1.33 -5.14 -34.99
N SER A 33 -2.05 -4.08 -34.61
CA SER A 33 -1.54 -3.00 -33.77
C SER A 33 -1.50 -3.35 -32.28
N ARG A 34 -2.22 -4.40 -31.85
CA ARG A 34 -2.25 -4.84 -30.45
C ARG A 34 -0.97 -5.61 -30.12
N HIS A 35 -0.20 -5.05 -29.19
CA HIS A 35 1.01 -5.66 -28.68
C HIS A 35 0.92 -5.80 -27.16
N TRP A 36 1.47 -6.89 -26.63
CA TRP A 36 1.58 -7.11 -25.20
C TRP A 36 2.52 -6.07 -24.58
N LEU A 37 1.98 -5.20 -23.73
CA LEU A 37 2.81 -4.29 -22.95
C LEU A 37 3.50 -5.05 -21.83
N ARG A 38 4.80 -4.82 -21.67
CA ARG A 38 5.52 -5.24 -20.47
C ARG A 38 4.87 -4.57 -19.26
N ALA A 39 4.78 -5.29 -18.16
CA ALA A 39 4.29 -4.72 -16.91
C ALA A 39 5.14 -3.50 -16.50
N ALA A 40 4.45 -2.48 -15.98
CA ALA A 40 5.10 -1.24 -15.58
C ALA A 40 6.12 -1.47 -14.45
N ARG A 41 7.09 -0.56 -14.33
CA ARG A 41 8.23 -0.69 -13.42
C ARG A 41 7.84 -1.02 -11.97
N PHE A 42 6.79 -0.38 -11.44
CA PHE A 42 6.32 -0.58 -10.06
C PHE A 42 5.13 -1.56 -9.97
N ALA A 43 4.79 -2.25 -11.06
CA ALA A 43 3.80 -3.34 -11.10
C ALA A 43 4.44 -4.73 -11.04
N VAL A 44 5.75 -4.81 -11.29
CA VAL A 44 6.54 -6.06 -11.18
C VAL A 44 7.11 -6.22 -9.77
N ARG A 45 8.19 -7.02 -9.62
CA ARG A 45 8.89 -7.24 -8.35
C ARG A 45 8.98 -5.94 -7.53
N PRO A 46 8.54 -5.95 -6.26
CA PRO A 46 8.48 -4.74 -5.44
C PRO A 46 9.84 -4.03 -5.38
N GLN A 47 9.82 -2.72 -5.60
CA GLN A 47 10.98 -1.84 -5.47
C GLN A 47 10.72 -0.88 -4.32
N LEU A 48 11.77 -0.49 -3.60
CA LEU A 48 11.65 0.59 -2.63
C LEU A 48 11.39 1.91 -3.37
N HIS A 49 10.63 2.78 -2.72
CA HIS A 49 10.42 4.14 -3.16
C HIS A 49 11.78 4.88 -3.22
N PRO A 50 12.07 5.66 -4.28
CA PRO A 50 13.38 6.32 -4.45
C PRO A 50 13.80 7.22 -3.29
N TRP A 51 12.83 7.77 -2.55
CA TRP A 51 13.10 8.62 -1.38
C TRP A 51 13.30 7.84 -0.08
N GLU A 52 13.00 6.55 -0.03
CA GLU A 52 13.08 5.80 1.23
C GLU A 52 14.51 5.72 1.76
N VAL A 53 15.48 5.30 0.94
CA VAL A 53 16.88 5.16 1.36
C VAL A 53 17.53 6.51 1.68
N PRO A 54 17.42 7.57 0.84
CA PRO A 54 17.98 8.88 1.17
C PRO A 54 17.44 9.48 2.47
N VAL A 55 16.11 9.41 2.69
CA VAL A 55 15.49 9.93 3.91
C VAL A 55 15.85 9.06 5.12
N LEU A 56 15.94 7.73 4.95
CA LEU A 56 16.41 6.83 6.00
C LEU A 56 17.83 7.19 6.45
N ILE A 57 18.75 7.43 5.51
CA ILE A 57 20.12 7.85 5.82
C ILE A 57 20.10 9.15 6.62
N LEU A 58 19.35 10.15 6.16
CA LEU A 58 19.23 11.44 6.86
C LEU A 58 18.71 11.26 8.30
N VAL A 59 17.65 10.47 8.48
CA VAL A 59 17.06 10.17 9.79
C VAL A 59 18.06 9.45 10.72
N ILE A 60 18.82 8.49 10.20
CA ILE A 60 19.84 7.76 10.97
C ILE A 60 20.97 8.71 11.39
N LEU A 61 21.46 9.55 10.47
CA LEU A 61 22.50 10.53 10.78
C LEU A 61 22.03 11.51 11.87
N THR A 62 20.81 12.04 11.74
CA THR A 62 20.24 12.92 12.75
C THR A 62 20.08 12.20 14.10
N THR A 63 19.59 10.97 14.11
CA THR A 63 19.47 10.17 15.35
C THR A 63 20.83 9.94 15.99
N THR A 64 21.85 9.64 15.20
CA THR A 64 23.23 9.41 15.66
C THR A 64 23.82 10.67 16.30
N VAL A 65 23.69 11.82 15.64
CA VAL A 65 24.17 13.11 16.17
C VAL A 65 23.44 13.47 17.47
N LEU A 66 22.12 13.29 17.53
CA LEU A 66 21.34 13.58 18.73
C LEU A 66 21.75 12.66 19.90
N TYR A 67 21.92 11.37 19.67
CA TYR A 67 22.41 10.46 20.71
C TYR A 67 23.82 10.81 21.19
N ALA A 68 24.74 11.14 20.28
CA ALA A 68 26.08 11.57 20.66
C ALA A 68 26.05 12.85 21.52
N ALA A 69 25.23 13.84 21.16
CA ALA A 69 25.04 15.04 21.96
C ALA A 69 24.48 14.72 23.35
N ILE A 70 23.47 13.85 23.46
CA ILE A 70 22.91 13.40 24.74
C ILE A 70 23.98 12.76 25.62
N ILE A 71 24.80 11.86 25.06
CA ILE A 71 25.87 11.19 25.79
C ILE A 71 26.91 12.20 26.30
N ILE A 72 27.33 13.15 25.46
CA ILE A 72 28.28 14.20 25.84
C ILE A 72 27.70 15.08 26.96
N LEU A 73 26.45 15.52 26.85
CA LEU A 73 25.81 16.34 27.88
C LEU A 73 25.75 15.62 29.24
N VAL A 74 25.39 14.34 29.23
CA VAL A 74 25.38 13.51 30.45
C VAL A 74 26.80 13.34 31.01
N ALA A 75 27.80 13.11 30.15
CA ALA A 75 29.21 12.98 30.56
C ALA A 75 29.78 14.28 31.15
N LEU A 76 29.28 15.45 30.71
CA LEU A 76 29.60 16.76 31.27
C LEU A 76 28.87 17.07 32.60
N GLY A 77 28.10 16.11 33.14
CA GLY A 77 27.38 16.26 34.39
C GLY A 77 25.99 16.88 34.26
N MET A 78 25.52 17.18 33.04
CA MET A 78 24.15 17.64 32.81
C MET A 78 23.20 16.43 32.84
N VAL A 79 22.90 15.94 34.04
CA VAL A 79 22.01 14.80 34.24
C VAL A 79 20.61 15.28 34.59
N ASN A 80 19.63 14.95 33.74
CA ASN A 80 18.22 15.19 34.03
C ASN A 80 17.35 14.02 33.53
N GLN A 81 16.09 14.00 33.95
CA GLN A 81 15.14 12.92 33.64
C GLN A 81 14.93 12.72 32.12
N ILE A 82 14.98 13.78 31.33
CA ILE A 82 14.77 13.73 29.87
C ILE A 82 15.95 12.99 29.21
N LEU A 83 17.19 13.37 29.55
CA LEU A 83 18.39 12.76 28.99
C LEU A 83 18.52 11.29 29.41
N LEU A 84 18.24 10.98 30.68
CA LEU A 84 18.19 9.60 31.17
C LEU A 84 17.09 8.78 30.47
N GLY A 85 15.90 9.37 30.26
CA GLY A 85 14.82 8.74 29.52
C GLY A 85 15.21 8.42 28.07
N ALA A 86 15.88 9.35 27.39
CA ALA A 86 16.36 9.14 26.02
C ALA A 86 17.43 8.03 25.92
N LEU A 87 18.32 7.93 26.91
CA LEU A 87 19.30 6.84 27.02
C LEU A 87 18.66 5.49 27.37
N ALA A 88 17.58 5.48 28.17
CA ALA A 88 16.82 4.28 28.49
C ALA A 88 15.90 3.82 27.35
N PHE A 89 15.72 4.65 26.30
CA PHE A 89 14.80 4.38 25.20
C PHE A 89 15.00 3.03 24.49
N PRO A 90 16.22 2.49 24.26
CA PRO A 90 16.38 1.16 23.66
C PRO A 90 15.65 0.06 24.44
N LEU A 91 15.71 0.12 25.78
CA LEU A 91 15.02 -0.80 26.68
C LEU A 91 13.50 -0.56 26.64
N VAL A 92 13.08 0.71 26.68
CA VAL A 92 11.65 1.08 26.57
C VAL A 92 11.05 0.57 25.26
N LEU A 93 11.74 0.78 24.12
CA LEU A 93 11.33 0.29 22.82
C LEU A 93 11.25 -1.24 22.79
N PHE A 94 12.22 -1.92 23.40
CA PHE A 94 12.18 -3.38 23.52
C PHE A 94 10.93 -3.86 24.25
N VAL A 95 10.61 -3.25 25.41
CA VAL A 95 9.43 -3.59 26.21
C VAL A 95 8.14 -3.27 25.46
N ILE A 96 8.01 -2.07 24.89
CA ILE A 96 6.83 -1.66 24.10
C ILE A 96 6.57 -2.68 23.00
N ARG A 97 7.59 -3.07 22.24
CA ARG A 97 7.44 -4.06 21.16
C ARG A 97 7.11 -5.46 21.67
N GLY A 98 7.67 -5.86 22.80
CA GLY A 98 7.33 -7.12 23.45
C GLY A 98 5.84 -7.16 23.80
N LEU A 99 5.31 -6.08 24.37
CA LEU A 99 3.89 -5.92 24.65
C LEU A 99 3.05 -5.88 23.37
N THR A 100 3.46 -5.14 22.34
CA THR A 100 2.77 -5.10 21.04
C THR A 100 2.68 -6.49 20.40
N TYR A 101 3.67 -7.36 20.58
CA TYR A 101 3.62 -8.74 20.11
C TYR A 101 2.79 -9.65 21.02
N ALA A 102 2.89 -9.49 22.35
CA ALA A 102 2.19 -10.32 23.31
C ALA A 102 0.66 -10.07 23.31
N THR A 103 0.23 -8.82 23.17
CA THR A 103 -1.20 -8.44 23.20
C THR A 103 -2.06 -9.22 22.19
N PRO A 104 -1.78 -9.25 20.88
CA PRO A 104 -2.58 -10.02 19.93
C PRO A 104 -2.46 -11.53 20.14
N ARG A 105 -1.35 -12.01 20.75
CA ARG A 105 -1.19 -13.44 21.06
C ARG A 105 -2.11 -13.92 22.16
N VAL A 106 -2.38 -13.08 23.15
CA VAL A 106 -3.20 -13.47 24.32
C VAL A 106 -4.66 -13.03 24.20
N ASN A 107 -4.94 -12.00 23.39
CA ASN A 107 -6.29 -11.44 23.23
C ASN A 107 -6.88 -11.59 21.82
N GLY A 108 -6.07 -11.95 20.82
CA GLY A 108 -6.50 -12.11 19.43
C GLY A 108 -6.73 -13.57 19.04
N VAL A 109 -7.31 -13.77 17.86
CA VAL A 109 -7.45 -15.09 17.23
C VAL A 109 -6.33 -15.27 16.23
N GLN A 110 -5.46 -16.26 16.46
CA GLN A 110 -4.41 -16.58 15.50
C GLN A 110 -5.02 -17.12 14.20
N MET A 111 -4.57 -16.60 13.06
CA MET A 111 -4.89 -17.15 11.76
C MET A 111 -4.08 -18.43 11.54
N THR A 112 -4.76 -19.53 11.24
CA THR A 112 -4.20 -20.86 11.00
C THR A 112 -4.94 -21.53 9.83
N PRO A 113 -4.51 -22.69 9.32
CA PRO A 113 -5.25 -23.41 8.30
C PRO A 113 -6.71 -23.75 8.65
N THR A 114 -7.07 -23.72 9.94
CA THR A 114 -8.44 -24.00 10.42
C THR A 114 -9.13 -22.80 11.07
N GLN A 115 -8.41 -21.72 11.35
CA GLN A 115 -8.97 -20.48 11.90
C GLN A 115 -8.65 -19.31 10.96
N PHE A 116 -9.67 -18.67 10.40
CA PHE A 116 -9.48 -17.69 9.30
C PHE A 116 -8.59 -18.25 8.16
N PRO A 117 -8.97 -19.40 7.57
CA PRO A 117 -8.14 -20.10 6.58
C PRO A 117 -7.79 -19.25 5.36
N GLU A 118 -8.72 -18.39 4.93
CA GLU A 118 -8.50 -17.47 3.81
C GLU A 118 -7.44 -16.41 4.13
N GLY A 119 -7.53 -15.77 5.30
CA GLY A 119 -6.52 -14.80 5.75
C GLY A 119 -5.15 -15.44 5.96
N HIS A 120 -5.12 -16.63 6.57
CA HIS A 120 -3.89 -17.41 6.71
C HIS A 120 -3.24 -17.71 5.35
N ARG A 121 -4.03 -18.14 4.35
CA ARG A 121 -3.55 -18.38 2.99
C ARG A 121 -2.98 -17.11 2.36
N MET A 122 -3.65 -15.97 2.49
CA MET A 122 -3.16 -14.69 1.96
C MET A 122 -1.79 -14.30 2.55
N VAL A 123 -1.59 -14.51 3.87
CA VAL A 123 -0.31 -14.24 4.54
C VAL A 123 0.80 -15.18 4.04
N VAL A 124 0.52 -16.48 3.93
CA VAL A 124 1.46 -17.49 3.43
C VAL A 124 1.87 -17.18 1.99
N GLU A 125 0.90 -16.88 1.13
CA GLU A 125 1.15 -16.54 -0.27
C GLU A 125 1.94 -15.25 -0.42
N ALA A 126 1.63 -14.21 0.36
CA ALA A 126 2.40 -12.97 0.37
C ALA A 126 3.85 -13.21 0.83
N ALA A 127 4.04 -13.96 1.92
CA ALA A 127 5.36 -14.30 2.45
C ALA A 127 6.21 -15.07 1.42
N ALA A 128 5.63 -16.07 0.77
CA ALA A 128 6.28 -16.84 -0.29
C ALA A 128 6.61 -15.95 -1.50
N ARG A 129 5.65 -15.12 -1.95
CA ARG A 129 5.80 -14.22 -3.10
C ARG A 129 6.90 -13.17 -2.89
N PHE A 130 7.10 -12.72 -1.65
CA PHE A 130 8.13 -11.73 -1.31
C PHE A 130 9.47 -12.35 -0.91
N GLY A 131 9.54 -13.68 -0.82
CA GLY A 131 10.76 -14.41 -0.48
C GLY A 131 11.15 -14.30 0.99
N LEU A 132 10.17 -14.25 1.90
CA LEU A 132 10.44 -14.32 3.34
C LEU A 132 10.90 -15.73 3.71
N GLU A 133 11.93 -15.81 4.55
CA GLU A 133 12.45 -17.09 5.07
C GLU A 133 11.43 -17.83 5.95
N TYR A 134 10.61 -17.06 6.68
CA TYR A 134 9.55 -17.58 7.55
C TYR A 134 8.24 -16.84 7.28
N VAL A 135 7.12 -17.56 7.33
CA VAL A 135 5.79 -16.97 7.32
C VAL A 135 5.58 -16.23 8.65
N PRO A 136 5.20 -14.94 8.64
CA PRO A 136 4.94 -14.21 9.87
C PRO A 136 3.67 -14.73 10.56
N ASP A 137 3.63 -14.68 11.89
CA ASP A 137 2.40 -14.97 12.62
C ASP A 137 1.33 -13.95 12.20
N ALA A 138 0.06 -14.36 12.12
CA ALA A 138 -1.03 -13.43 11.82
C ALA A 138 -2.16 -13.59 12.82
N TYR A 139 -2.74 -12.47 13.24
CA TYR A 139 -3.81 -12.44 14.25
C TYR A 139 -4.96 -11.56 13.79
N VAL A 140 -6.19 -12.00 14.06
CA VAL A 140 -7.39 -11.16 14.02
C VAL A 140 -7.63 -10.60 15.41
N VAL A 141 -7.80 -9.29 15.52
CA VAL A 141 -8.16 -8.61 16.78
C VAL A 141 -9.42 -7.79 16.59
N LEU A 142 -10.16 -7.52 17.67
CA LEU A 142 -11.34 -6.66 17.61
C LEU A 142 -10.95 -5.23 17.21
N GLY A 143 -11.57 -4.71 16.15
CA GLY A 143 -11.34 -3.34 15.68
C GLY A 143 -12.30 -2.28 16.24
N ASN A 144 -13.44 -2.71 16.79
CA ASN A 144 -14.48 -1.82 17.35
C ASN A 144 -14.87 -0.66 16.40
N GLY A 145 -15.00 -0.94 15.10
CA GLY A 145 -15.33 0.04 14.08
C GLY A 145 -14.13 0.74 13.44
N GLN A 146 -12.93 0.52 13.95
CA GLN A 146 -11.70 0.99 13.31
C GLN A 146 -11.23 0.02 12.24
N ILE A 147 -10.97 0.53 11.05
CA ILE A 147 -10.41 -0.26 9.95
C ILE A 147 -8.89 -0.11 10.00
N ASN A 148 -8.20 -1.20 10.36
CA ASN A 148 -6.76 -1.18 10.47
C ASN A 148 -6.14 -2.56 10.25
N ALA A 149 -4.92 -2.57 9.75
CA ALA A 149 -4.01 -3.70 9.81
C ALA A 149 -2.61 -3.14 10.03
N PHE A 150 -1.73 -3.89 10.68
CA PHE A 150 -0.34 -3.47 10.83
C PHE A 150 0.61 -4.67 10.90
N ALA A 151 1.82 -4.47 10.44
CA ALA A 151 2.93 -5.40 10.65
C ALA A 151 3.95 -4.89 11.67
N SER A 152 4.51 -5.81 12.45
CA SER A 152 5.57 -5.50 13.40
C SER A 152 6.45 -6.73 13.68
N GLY A 153 7.32 -6.63 14.68
CA GLY A 153 8.16 -7.74 15.10
C GLY A 153 8.67 -7.59 16.53
N HIS A 154 9.24 -8.64 17.08
CA HIS A 154 9.97 -8.58 18.33
C HIS A 154 11.03 -9.69 18.33
N GLY A 155 12.29 -9.32 18.60
CA GLY A 155 13.43 -10.20 18.34
C GLY A 155 13.45 -10.69 16.89
N PHE A 156 13.53 -12.01 16.71
CA PHE A 156 13.49 -12.68 15.40
C PHE A 156 12.08 -12.95 14.88
N ARG A 157 11.03 -12.70 15.67
CA ARG A 157 9.64 -12.94 15.26
C ARG A 157 9.07 -11.77 14.49
N ARG A 158 8.25 -12.06 13.49
CA ARG A 158 7.51 -11.10 12.67
C ARG A 158 6.05 -11.48 12.68
N PHE A 159 5.18 -10.48 12.70
CA PHE A 159 3.76 -10.73 12.79
C PHE A 159 2.95 -9.63 12.11
N VAL A 160 1.74 -9.99 11.69
CA VAL A 160 0.71 -9.10 11.14
C VAL A 160 -0.52 -9.17 12.04
N VAL A 161 -1.14 -8.03 12.26
CA VAL A 161 -2.42 -7.92 12.97
C VAL A 161 -3.42 -7.32 12.01
N VAL A 162 -4.59 -7.94 11.90
CA VAL A 162 -5.70 -7.48 11.06
C VAL A 162 -6.91 -7.26 11.95
N TYR A 163 -7.50 -6.07 11.90
CA TYR A 163 -8.68 -5.80 12.70
C TYR A 163 -9.90 -6.53 12.10
N SER A 164 -10.80 -7.00 12.97
CA SER A 164 -12.03 -7.69 12.59
C SER A 164 -12.91 -6.89 11.63
N ASP A 165 -12.78 -5.56 11.65
CA ASP A 165 -13.48 -4.64 10.76
C ASP A 165 -13.06 -4.72 9.29
N LEU A 166 -11.97 -5.43 8.97
CA LEU A 166 -11.63 -5.78 7.59
C LEU A 166 -12.37 -7.05 7.09
N PHE A 167 -13.08 -7.73 7.99
CA PHE A 167 -13.92 -8.89 7.69
C PHE A 167 -15.41 -8.54 7.84
N GLU A 168 -16.26 -9.35 7.22
CA GLU A 168 -17.72 -9.33 7.34
C GLU A 168 -18.20 -10.33 8.40
N VAL A 169 -19.50 -10.26 8.69
CA VAL A 169 -20.17 -11.24 9.56
C VAL A 169 -19.97 -12.65 8.98
N GLY A 170 -19.44 -13.56 9.80
CA GLY A 170 -19.05 -14.91 9.36
C GLY A 170 -17.56 -15.07 9.05
N GLY A 171 -16.75 -14.01 9.13
CA GLY A 171 -15.30 -14.07 9.02
C GLY A 171 -14.75 -14.08 7.58
N ALA A 172 -15.63 -13.98 6.58
CA ALA A 172 -15.24 -13.77 5.18
C ALA A 172 -14.90 -12.30 4.93
N ALA A 173 -14.00 -12.01 3.99
CA ALA A 173 -13.71 -10.63 3.59
C ALA A 173 -14.84 -10.07 2.71
N ARG A 174 -15.26 -8.81 2.93
CA ARG A 174 -16.24 -8.15 2.03
C ARG A 174 -15.72 -8.05 0.60
N SER A 175 -14.44 -7.70 0.49
CA SER A 175 -13.68 -7.68 -0.75
C SER A 175 -12.39 -8.47 -0.50
N PRO A 176 -12.38 -9.77 -0.84
CA PRO A 176 -11.21 -10.61 -0.68
C PRO A 176 -9.96 -10.05 -1.36
N GLU A 177 -10.13 -9.41 -2.53
CA GLU A 177 -9.04 -8.79 -3.28
C GLU A 177 -8.45 -7.59 -2.53
N ALA A 178 -9.29 -6.74 -1.94
CA ALA A 178 -8.83 -5.60 -1.14
C ALA A 178 -8.11 -6.07 0.13
N LEU A 179 -8.64 -7.10 0.81
CA LEU A 179 -7.98 -7.69 1.96
C LEU A 179 -6.62 -8.31 1.58
N GLU A 180 -6.54 -9.03 0.47
CA GLU A 180 -5.29 -9.61 -0.02
C GLU A 180 -4.26 -8.51 -0.38
N PHE A 181 -4.69 -7.39 -0.94
CA PHE A 181 -3.84 -6.22 -1.15
C PHE A 181 -3.32 -5.65 0.18
N ILE A 182 -4.20 -5.47 1.17
CA ILE A 182 -3.85 -4.93 2.49
C ILE A 182 -2.87 -5.86 3.22
N ILE A 183 -3.14 -7.17 3.24
CA ILE A 183 -2.22 -8.17 3.81
C ILE A 183 -0.89 -8.16 3.06
N GLY A 184 -0.90 -8.09 1.73
CA GLY A 184 0.32 -7.96 0.93
C GLY A 184 1.11 -6.69 1.24
N HIS A 185 0.43 -5.58 1.52
CA HIS A 185 1.07 -4.34 1.97
C HIS A 185 1.73 -4.51 3.35
N GLU A 186 1.02 -5.08 4.33
CA GLU A 186 1.56 -5.32 5.68
C GLU A 186 2.73 -6.30 5.70
N VAL A 187 2.61 -7.44 5.00
CA VAL A 187 3.72 -8.39 4.84
C VAL A 187 4.87 -7.72 4.06
N GLY A 188 4.56 -6.77 3.17
CA GLY A 188 5.52 -5.91 2.49
C GLY A 188 6.37 -5.06 3.44
N HIS A 189 5.81 -4.52 4.53
CA HIS A 189 6.59 -3.84 5.56
C HIS A 189 7.62 -4.78 6.23
N ILE A 190 7.29 -6.05 6.40
CA ILE A 190 8.23 -7.05 6.92
C ILE A 190 9.33 -7.33 5.89
N ALA A 191 8.95 -7.60 4.63
CA ALA A 191 9.89 -7.90 3.55
C ALA A 191 10.86 -6.75 3.25
N ALA A 192 10.39 -5.51 3.33
CA ALA A 192 11.23 -4.32 3.16
C ALA A 192 12.04 -3.94 4.43
N GLY A 193 11.92 -4.71 5.51
CA GLY A 193 12.65 -4.49 6.76
C GLY A 193 12.18 -3.27 7.56
N HIS A 194 10.98 -2.74 7.29
CA HIS A 194 10.40 -1.59 8.00
C HIS A 194 10.15 -1.92 9.47
N THR A 195 9.87 -3.19 9.76
CA THR A 195 9.58 -3.70 11.10
C THR A 195 10.83 -4.06 11.90
N SER A 196 12.06 -3.83 11.39
CA SER A 196 13.29 -4.17 12.11
C SER A 196 13.47 -3.38 13.41
N TYR A 197 13.83 -4.06 14.50
CA TYR A 197 14.15 -3.42 15.79
C TYR A 197 15.31 -2.43 15.64
N TRP A 198 16.41 -2.87 15.01
CA TRP A 198 17.59 -2.05 14.80
C TRP A 198 17.30 -0.83 13.93
N ARG A 199 16.45 -1.00 12.91
CA ARG A 199 16.00 0.12 12.09
C ARG A 199 15.23 1.14 12.93
N GLN A 200 14.23 0.71 13.69
CA GLN A 200 13.44 1.62 14.52
C GLN A 200 14.28 2.31 15.60
N LEU A 201 15.23 1.60 16.21
CA LEU A 201 16.16 2.19 17.15
C LEU A 201 17.06 3.24 16.50
N ALA A 202 17.62 2.92 15.32
CA ALA A 202 18.48 3.84 14.57
C ALA A 202 17.72 5.06 14.02
N THR A 203 16.40 5.01 13.97
CA THR A 203 15.58 6.10 13.44
C THR A 203 14.80 6.90 14.49
N VAL A 204 14.71 6.43 15.74
CA VAL A 204 13.74 6.95 16.70
C VAL A 204 13.79 8.47 16.86
N LEU A 205 14.94 9.03 17.21
CA LEU A 205 15.04 10.47 17.49
C LEU A 205 14.85 11.30 16.22
N GLY A 206 15.40 10.85 15.08
CA GLY A 206 15.22 11.51 13.80
C GLY A 206 13.76 11.48 13.32
N THR A 207 13.02 10.40 13.61
CA THR A 207 11.58 10.32 13.30
C THR A 207 10.71 11.18 14.18
N SER A 208 11.18 11.56 15.38
CA SER A 208 10.48 12.52 16.24
C SER A 208 10.56 13.96 15.71
N ILE A 209 11.43 14.24 14.74
CA ILE A 209 11.52 15.56 14.10
C ILE A 209 10.36 15.73 13.12
N PRO A 210 9.52 16.78 13.28
CA PRO A 210 8.43 17.07 12.35
C PRO A 210 8.91 17.10 10.90
N LEU A 211 8.04 16.68 9.98
CA LEU A 211 8.30 16.55 8.54
C LEU A 211 9.31 15.46 8.14
N LEU A 212 10.42 15.31 8.87
CA LEU A 212 11.45 14.32 8.55
C LEU A 212 10.96 12.89 8.81
N GLY A 213 10.41 12.64 10.01
CA GLY A 213 9.81 11.33 10.32
C GLY A 213 8.62 11.00 9.42
N GLY A 214 7.76 11.99 9.18
CA GLY A 214 6.65 11.87 8.23
C GLY A 214 7.14 11.55 6.81
N ALA A 215 8.27 12.13 6.39
CA ALA A 215 8.83 11.87 5.08
C ALA A 215 9.32 10.42 4.92
N LEU A 216 10.00 9.88 5.93
CA LEU A 216 10.42 8.47 5.93
C LEU A 216 9.21 7.55 5.91
N SER A 217 8.23 7.82 6.78
CA SER A 217 6.98 7.05 6.89
C SER A 217 6.26 7.01 5.54
N ARG A 218 6.01 8.16 4.89
CA ARG A 218 5.35 8.20 3.58
C ARG A 218 6.12 7.46 2.47
N ALA A 219 7.45 7.52 2.49
CA ALA A 219 8.25 6.76 1.52
C ALA A 219 8.12 5.24 1.75
N GLN A 220 8.11 4.80 3.00
CA GLN A 220 7.87 3.41 3.38
C GLN A 220 6.48 2.93 2.99
N GLU A 221 5.45 3.75 3.16
CA GLU A 221 4.08 3.44 2.73
C GLU A 221 3.99 3.23 1.21
N TYR A 222 4.64 4.07 0.40
CA TYR A 222 4.70 3.85 -1.04
C TYR A 222 5.48 2.59 -1.43
N SER A 223 6.53 2.24 -0.68
CA SER A 223 7.21 0.96 -0.88
C SER A 223 6.29 -0.21 -0.56
N ALA A 224 5.58 -0.18 0.56
CA ALA A 224 4.62 -1.21 0.97
C ALA A 224 3.43 -1.30 -0.01
N ASP A 225 2.99 -0.20 -0.61
CA ASP A 225 2.03 -0.20 -1.72
C ASP A 225 2.53 -0.97 -2.93
N ASN A 226 3.84 -0.94 -3.22
CA ASN A 226 4.42 -1.74 -4.30
C ASN A 226 4.32 -3.25 -3.99
N TYR A 227 4.44 -3.66 -2.72
CA TYR A 227 4.22 -5.03 -2.28
C TYR A 227 2.75 -5.43 -2.36
N GLY A 228 1.84 -4.60 -1.84
CA GLY A 228 0.40 -4.83 -1.92
C GLY A 228 -0.09 -4.94 -3.37
N TYR A 229 0.37 -4.04 -4.24
CA TYR A 229 0.06 -4.09 -5.67
C TYR A 229 0.62 -5.34 -6.33
N TYR A 230 1.84 -5.75 -6.00
CA TYR A 230 2.44 -6.97 -6.56
C TYR A 230 1.74 -8.26 -6.08
N ALA A 231 1.19 -8.25 -4.86
CA ALA A 231 0.37 -9.34 -4.36
C ALA A 231 -0.98 -9.39 -5.09
N LYS A 232 -1.71 -8.27 -5.11
CA LYS A 232 -3.06 -8.22 -5.70
C LYS A 232 -3.38 -6.86 -6.35
N PRO A 233 -3.03 -6.65 -7.64
CA PRO A 233 -3.27 -5.38 -8.33
C PRO A 233 -4.75 -4.95 -8.34
N VAL A 234 -5.64 -5.92 -8.57
CA VAL A 234 -7.09 -5.70 -8.63
C VAL A 234 -7.72 -5.31 -7.28
N GLY A 235 -7.00 -5.54 -6.18
CA GLY A 235 -7.43 -5.15 -4.83
C GLY A 235 -7.18 -3.68 -4.50
N ALA A 236 -6.31 -2.99 -5.24
CA ALA A 236 -5.94 -1.61 -4.95
C ALA A 236 -7.12 -0.62 -4.95
N PRO A 237 -8.07 -0.67 -5.90
CA PRO A 237 -9.27 0.17 -5.85
C PRO A 237 -10.11 -0.06 -4.60
N GLY A 238 -10.35 -1.33 -4.24
CA GLY A 238 -11.12 -1.68 -3.05
C GLY A 238 -10.42 -1.25 -1.76
N ALA A 239 -9.10 -1.42 -1.66
CA ALA A 239 -8.32 -0.96 -0.51
C ALA A 239 -8.38 0.55 -0.32
N ILE A 240 -8.25 1.34 -1.40
CA ILE A 240 -8.45 2.80 -1.35
C ILE A 240 -9.89 3.15 -0.96
N GLY A 241 -10.89 2.47 -1.50
CA GLY A 241 -12.29 2.68 -1.15
C GLY A 241 -12.57 2.44 0.33
N VAL A 242 -12.00 1.36 0.89
CA VAL A 242 -12.10 1.01 2.31
C VAL A 242 -11.44 2.08 3.18
N LEU A 243 -10.24 2.57 2.82
CA LEU A 243 -9.56 3.62 3.57
C LEU A 243 -10.24 5.00 3.47
N ALA A 244 -10.88 5.29 2.33
CA ALA A 244 -11.50 6.58 2.07
C ALA A 244 -12.92 6.70 2.64
N ALA A 245 -13.72 5.63 2.56
CA ALA A 245 -15.15 5.66 2.88
C ALA A 245 -15.60 4.55 3.85
N GLY A 246 -14.70 3.65 4.24
CA GLY A 246 -14.99 2.56 5.16
C GLY A 246 -15.51 1.28 4.51
N LYS A 247 -15.61 0.22 5.31
CA LYS A 247 -15.94 -1.13 4.86
C LYS A 247 -17.31 -1.27 4.22
N TYR A 248 -18.27 -0.43 4.56
CA TYR A 248 -19.64 -0.49 4.01
C TYR A 248 -19.81 0.30 2.71
N MET A 249 -18.95 1.30 2.45
CA MET A 249 -19.13 2.27 1.36
C MET A 249 -18.03 2.22 0.31
N LEU A 250 -17.10 1.25 0.38
CA LEU A 250 -16.00 1.13 -0.58
C LEU A 250 -16.48 1.11 -2.04
N SER A 251 -17.62 0.48 -2.32
CA SER A 251 -18.18 0.36 -3.69
C SER A 251 -18.78 1.65 -4.22
N ALA A 252 -19.03 2.63 -3.35
CA ALA A 252 -19.47 3.97 -3.74
C ALA A 252 -18.29 4.86 -4.16
N VAL A 253 -17.04 4.42 -3.96
CA VAL A 253 -15.84 5.17 -4.33
C VAL A 253 -15.41 4.79 -5.75
N ASP A 254 -15.59 5.71 -6.68
CA ASP A 254 -14.95 5.62 -8.00
C ASP A 254 -13.45 5.89 -7.85
N PHE A 255 -12.64 4.84 -8.05
CA PHE A 255 -11.20 4.90 -7.88
C PHE A 255 -10.51 5.88 -8.85
N ASP A 256 -10.96 5.93 -10.10
CA ASP A 256 -10.34 6.77 -11.13
C ASP A 256 -10.65 8.25 -10.89
N GLN A 257 -11.91 8.56 -10.55
CA GLN A 257 -12.32 9.90 -10.17
C GLN A 257 -11.61 10.35 -8.88
N PHE A 258 -11.46 9.47 -7.90
CA PHE A 258 -10.76 9.77 -6.66
C PHE A 258 -9.25 10.02 -6.91
N ALA A 259 -8.61 9.22 -7.76
CA ALA A 259 -7.21 9.42 -8.16
C ALA A 259 -7.00 10.71 -8.96
N ASP A 260 -7.97 11.15 -9.78
CA ASP A 260 -7.89 12.41 -10.52
C ASP A 260 -7.81 13.64 -9.60
N ARG A 261 -8.42 13.57 -8.41
CA ARG A 261 -8.32 14.63 -7.40
C ARG A 261 -6.87 14.94 -7.03
N ALA A 262 -5.95 13.97 -7.10
CA ALA A 262 -4.54 14.24 -6.84
C ALA A 262 -3.95 15.34 -7.74
N THR A 263 -4.46 15.48 -8.97
CA THR A 263 -4.01 16.52 -9.93
C THR A 263 -4.82 17.81 -9.79
N HIS A 264 -6.11 17.70 -9.44
CA HIS A 264 -7.03 18.83 -9.32
C HIS A 264 -6.88 19.60 -8.01
N GLU A 265 -6.63 18.94 -6.88
CA GLU A 265 -6.52 19.60 -5.58
C GLU A 265 -5.22 20.41 -5.52
N ARG A 266 -5.34 21.72 -5.31
CA ARG A 266 -4.22 22.68 -5.31
C ARG A 266 -4.22 23.52 -4.03
N GLY A 267 -3.10 24.18 -3.80
CA GLY A 267 -2.95 25.18 -2.74
C GLY A 267 -2.00 24.72 -1.63
N PHE A 268 -1.57 25.70 -0.83
CA PHE A 268 -0.60 25.51 0.24
C PHE A 268 -1.03 24.43 1.24
N PHE A 269 -2.29 24.46 1.67
CA PHE A 269 -2.80 23.54 2.70
C PHE A 269 -2.83 22.08 2.24
N VAL A 270 -3.03 21.79 0.94
CA VAL A 270 -2.94 20.42 0.41
C VAL A 270 -1.51 19.88 0.60
N HIS A 271 -0.51 20.69 0.29
CA HIS A 271 0.89 20.33 0.48
C HIS A 271 1.25 20.24 1.96
N LEU A 272 0.73 21.12 2.81
CA LEU A 272 0.96 21.09 4.25
C LEU A 272 0.39 19.83 4.88
N VAL A 273 -0.86 19.45 4.56
CA VAL A 273 -1.49 18.20 5.02
C VAL A 273 -0.64 17.01 4.62
N ASN A 274 -0.20 16.93 3.36
CA ASN A 274 0.70 15.87 2.93
C ASN A 274 2.03 15.88 3.70
N ALA A 275 2.61 17.06 3.94
CA ALA A 275 3.90 17.19 4.62
C ALA A 275 3.88 16.71 6.07
N ILE A 276 2.79 16.97 6.81
CA ILE A 276 2.64 16.58 8.21
C ILE A 276 2.00 15.20 8.41
N SER A 277 1.50 14.56 7.35
CA SER A 277 0.90 13.21 7.42
C SER A 277 1.95 12.12 7.54
N THR A 278 1.65 11.08 8.31
CA THR A 278 2.46 9.85 8.41
C THR A 278 2.29 8.95 7.20
N HIS A 279 1.14 9.02 6.53
CA HIS A 279 0.83 8.27 5.32
C HIS A 279 0.68 9.23 4.13
N PRO A 280 0.98 8.79 2.90
CA PRO A 280 0.65 9.56 1.71
C PRO A 280 -0.84 9.86 1.69
N VAL A 281 -1.21 11.10 1.39
CA VAL A 281 -2.63 11.47 1.30
C VAL A 281 -3.33 10.58 0.28
N LEU A 282 -4.55 10.12 0.62
CA LEU A 282 -5.21 9.03 -0.10
C LEU A 282 -5.36 9.28 -1.60
N THR A 283 -5.61 10.52 -2.02
CA THR A 283 -5.71 10.86 -3.45
C THR A 283 -4.38 10.63 -4.18
N TRP A 284 -3.24 11.00 -3.58
CA TRP A 284 -1.90 10.80 -4.15
C TRP A 284 -1.51 9.32 -4.14
N ARG A 285 -1.90 8.60 -3.07
CA ARG A 285 -1.75 7.14 -2.97
C ARG A 285 -2.54 6.43 -4.09
N ALA A 286 -3.80 6.79 -4.30
CA ALA A 286 -4.63 6.27 -5.39
C ALA A 286 -4.03 6.58 -6.77
N ALA A 287 -3.57 7.80 -6.99
CA ALA A 287 -2.90 8.17 -8.24
C ALA A 287 -1.62 7.35 -8.49
N ALA A 288 -0.84 7.06 -7.46
CA ALA A 288 0.34 6.21 -7.55
C ALA A 288 0.00 4.72 -7.79
N LEU A 289 -1.11 4.23 -7.24
CA LEU A 289 -1.59 2.86 -7.49
C LEU A 289 -2.20 2.71 -8.89
N ARG A 290 -2.71 3.80 -9.48
CA ARG A 290 -3.14 3.83 -10.88
C ARG A 290 -1.95 3.88 -11.86
N ASP A 291 -0.99 4.76 -11.62
CA ASP A 291 0.21 4.92 -12.46
C ASP A 291 1.41 4.20 -11.86
N ARG A 292 1.62 2.94 -12.27
CA ARG A 292 2.74 2.12 -11.82
C ARG A 292 4.00 2.31 -12.68
N THR A 293 4.01 3.27 -13.61
CA THR A 293 5.19 3.57 -14.43
C THR A 293 6.23 4.39 -13.67
N ARG A 294 5.80 5.09 -12.60
CA ARG A 294 6.62 5.97 -11.78
C ARG A 294 6.38 5.71 -10.29
N ALA A 295 7.31 6.21 -9.47
CA ALA A 295 7.14 6.18 -8.02
C ALA A 295 6.05 7.17 -7.58
N GLY A 296 5.46 6.92 -6.41
CA GLY A 296 4.46 7.80 -5.82
C GLY A 296 4.94 9.24 -5.63
N ALA A 297 4.00 10.18 -5.71
CA ALA A 297 4.30 11.59 -5.51
C ALA A 297 4.59 11.85 -4.02
N MET A 298 5.82 12.29 -3.70
CA MET A 298 6.24 12.43 -2.31
C MET A 298 6.08 13.85 -1.75
N LEU A 299 6.50 14.85 -2.54
CA LEU A 299 6.57 16.26 -2.11
C LEU A 299 5.56 17.13 -2.88
N LEU A 300 5.51 16.94 -4.19
CA LEU A 300 4.70 17.73 -5.11
C LEU A 300 3.62 16.85 -5.73
N ARG A 301 2.44 17.44 -5.91
CA ARG A 301 1.28 16.74 -6.47
C ARG A 301 1.56 16.21 -7.88
N PRO A 302 0.92 15.11 -8.29
CA PRO A 302 0.85 14.71 -9.69
C PRO A 302 0.30 15.83 -10.58
N ARG A 303 0.78 15.92 -11.83
CA ARG A 303 0.39 16.96 -12.79
C ARG A 303 -0.35 16.42 -14.02
N ARG A 304 -0.36 15.11 -14.21
CA ARG A 304 -0.93 14.47 -15.40
C ARG A 304 -2.11 13.61 -14.98
N ILE A 305 -3.19 13.73 -15.74
CA ILE A 305 -4.35 12.86 -15.61
C ILE A 305 -4.14 11.70 -16.57
N VAL A 306 -4.30 10.49 -16.04
CA VAL A 306 -3.95 9.26 -16.73
C VAL A 306 -5.03 8.21 -16.50
N ARG A 307 -5.08 7.22 -17.39
CA ARG A 307 -5.96 6.05 -17.25
C ARG A 307 -5.15 4.77 -17.39
N GLY A 308 -5.52 3.77 -16.61
CA GLY A 308 -4.90 2.45 -16.67
C GLY A 308 -5.16 1.80 -18.02
N VAL A 309 -4.12 1.21 -18.61
CA VAL A 309 -4.21 0.40 -19.85
C VAL A 309 -3.72 -1.03 -19.62
N GLY A 310 -3.76 -1.49 -18.37
CA GLY A 310 -3.37 -2.83 -17.96
C GLY A 310 -1.91 -2.94 -17.48
N SER A 311 -1.66 -3.94 -16.63
CA SER A 311 -0.33 -4.26 -16.07
C SER A 311 0.37 -3.07 -15.40
N GLY A 312 -0.41 -2.14 -14.83
CA GLY A 312 0.07 -0.91 -14.20
C GLY A 312 0.55 0.18 -15.17
N ASN A 313 0.45 -0.04 -16.48
CA ASN A 313 0.73 0.99 -17.48
C ASN A 313 -0.42 1.97 -17.59
N VAL A 314 -0.10 3.18 -18.07
CA VAL A 314 -1.09 4.25 -18.23
C VAL A 314 -0.91 5.01 -19.54
N VAL A 315 -2.01 5.60 -20.00
CA VAL A 315 -2.00 6.63 -21.05
C VAL A 315 -2.46 7.96 -20.47
N THR A 316 -1.89 9.06 -20.97
CA THR A 316 -2.34 10.40 -20.58
C THR A 316 -3.67 10.68 -21.28
N VAL A 317 -4.62 11.24 -20.53
CA VAL A 317 -5.92 11.65 -21.06
C VAL A 317 -6.15 13.13 -20.78
N PRO A 318 -6.98 13.83 -21.57
CA PRO A 318 -7.43 15.17 -21.24
C PRO A 318 -8.08 15.20 -19.85
N PRO A 319 -7.96 16.30 -19.09
CA PRO A 319 -8.66 16.45 -17.82
C PRO A 319 -10.16 16.24 -18.01
N PRO A 320 -10.80 15.32 -17.27
CA PRO A 320 -12.25 15.22 -17.30
C PRO A 320 -12.84 16.51 -16.72
N PRO A 321 -14.06 16.88 -17.14
CA PRO A 321 -14.79 17.98 -16.52
C PRO A 321 -14.91 17.74 -15.00
N HIS A 322 -14.99 18.83 -14.23
CA HIS A 322 -15.12 18.75 -12.78
C HIS A 322 -16.39 17.92 -12.43
N PRO A 323 -16.38 17.00 -11.46
CA PRO A 323 -17.56 16.17 -11.17
C PRO A 323 -18.84 16.97 -10.85
N ALA A 324 -18.67 18.17 -10.29
CA ALA A 324 -19.77 19.11 -10.02
C ALA A 324 -20.08 20.08 -11.18
N SER A 325 -19.42 19.95 -12.34
CA SER A 325 -19.75 20.77 -13.50
C SER A 325 -21.07 20.29 -14.10
N VAL A 326 -22.02 21.21 -14.18
CA VAL A 326 -23.27 21.02 -14.92
C VAL A 326 -23.03 21.10 -16.43
N PRO A 327 -23.78 20.32 -17.25
CA PRO A 327 -23.76 20.46 -18.70
C PRO A 327 -23.91 21.92 -19.15
N PRO A 328 -23.24 22.34 -20.25
CA PRO A 328 -23.39 23.69 -20.79
C PRO A 328 -24.88 24.04 -20.99
N GLY A 329 -25.35 25.12 -20.36
CA GLY A 329 -26.74 25.57 -20.43
C GLY A 329 -27.66 25.06 -19.31
N SER A 330 -27.18 24.19 -18.43
CA SER A 330 -27.92 23.79 -17.21
C SER A 330 -27.40 24.53 -15.99
N LEU A 331 -28.30 24.91 -15.09
CA LEU A 331 -27.93 25.44 -13.78
C LEU A 331 -27.79 24.30 -12.76
N PRO A 332 -27.07 24.51 -11.66
CA PRO A 332 -27.05 23.57 -10.54
C PRO A 332 -28.48 23.25 -10.08
N ASN A 333 -28.75 22.00 -9.71
CA ASN A 333 -30.01 21.53 -9.12
C ASN A 333 -31.24 21.54 -10.07
N GLY A 334 -31.04 21.46 -11.39
CA GLY A 334 -32.15 21.35 -12.35
C GLY A 334 -32.91 22.66 -12.58
N LEU A 335 -32.32 23.80 -12.23
CA LEU A 335 -32.88 25.11 -12.55
C LEU A 335 -32.69 25.38 -14.06
N GLU A 336 -33.73 25.91 -14.72
CA GLU A 336 -33.63 26.40 -16.10
C GLU A 336 -33.19 27.87 -16.11
N LEU A 337 -32.43 28.26 -17.13
CA LEU A 337 -32.10 29.67 -17.35
C LEU A 337 -33.40 30.45 -17.58
N PRO A 338 -33.57 31.66 -16.99
CA PRO A 338 -34.71 32.49 -17.29
C PRO A 338 -34.76 32.77 -18.81
N PRO A 339 -35.95 32.83 -19.43
CA PRO A 339 -36.08 33.10 -20.85
C PRO A 339 -35.37 34.41 -21.17
N ARG A 340 -34.50 34.38 -22.18
CA ARG A 340 -33.90 35.60 -22.73
C ARG A 340 -34.99 36.31 -23.52
N PHE A 341 -35.51 37.39 -22.95
CA PHE A 341 -36.32 38.38 -23.67
C PHE A 341 -35.40 39.31 -24.46
#